data_AF-A0A7Y8WJE5-F1
#
_entry.id   AF-A0A7Y8WJE5-F1
#
_cell.length_a   1.000
_cell.length_b   1.000
_cell.length_c   1.000
_cell.angle_alpha   90.00
_cell.angle_beta   90.00
_cell.angle_gamma   90.00
#
_symmetry.space_group_name_H-M   'P 1'
#
loop_
_entity.id
_entity.type
_entity.pdbx_description
1 polymer ?
#
loop_
_entity_poly.entity_id
_entity_poly.type
_entity_poly.pdbx_seq_one_letter_code
_entity_poly.pdbx_strand_id
1 'polypeptide(L)' 'MSNKRVKSVSFNVTNPQDKAFLDRLEEEKIEFSGYVKELIFADMQRRNAPLKIVKRSDSGGIKIVVGK' A
#
# COMPACT_ATOMS: atom_id res chain seq x y z
N MET A 1 -22.76 -14.26 2.38
CA MET A 1 -22.75 -12.84 2.81
C MET A 1 -22.29 -12.66 4.25
N SER A 2 -22.58 -13.60 5.18
CA SER A 2 -22.21 -13.54 6.61
C SER A 2 -20.74 -13.15 6.91
N ASN A 3 -19.79 -13.45 6.02
CA ASN A 3 -18.36 -13.18 6.22
C ASN A 3 -17.79 -11.97 5.46
N LYS A 4 -18.60 -11.18 4.74
CA LYS A 4 -18.12 -10.03 3.96
C LYS A 4 -18.63 -8.73 4.58
N ARG A 5 -17.73 -7.76 4.76
CA ARG A 5 -18.08 -6.37 5.09
C ARG A 5 -17.64 -5.46 3.94
N VAL A 6 -18.57 -4.73 3.36
CA VAL A 6 -18.30 -3.82 2.23
C VAL A 6 -17.88 -2.46 2.77
N LYS A 7 -16.90 -1.84 2.09
CA LYS A 7 -16.49 -0.44 2.30
C LYS A 7 -16.62 0.28 0.96
N SER A 8 -17.41 1.35 0.92
CA SER A 8 -17.59 2.19 -0.26
C SER A 8 -16.67 3.41 -0.21
N VAL A 9 -16.28 3.89 -1.39
CA VAL A 9 -15.53 5.13 -1.59
C VAL A 9 -16.24 5.91 -2.70
N SER A 10 -16.37 7.22 -2.51
CA SER A 10 -16.98 8.13 -3.48
C SER A 10 -15.90 9.01 -4.12
N PHE A 11 -16.04 9.25 -5.42
CA PHE A 11 -15.23 10.21 -6.17
C PHE A 11 -16.06 11.45 -6.47
N ASN A 12 -15.49 12.63 -6.27
CA ASN A 12 -16.13 13.88 -6.66
C ASN A 12 -15.82 14.21 -8.13
N VAL A 13 -16.78 13.98 -9.03
CA VAL A 13 -16.62 14.22 -10.48
C VAL A 13 -16.39 15.69 -10.87
N THR A 14 -16.69 16.63 -9.96
CA THR A 14 -16.40 18.06 -10.16
C THR A 14 -14.99 18.44 -9.70
N ASN A 15 -14.32 17.59 -8.92
CA ASN A 15 -12.92 17.74 -8.58
C ASN A 15 -12.07 17.16 -9.73
N PRO A 16 -11.21 17.97 -10.38
CA PRO A 16 -10.39 17.50 -11.50
C PRO A 16 -9.46 16.33 -11.15
N GLN A 17 -8.97 16.26 -9.91
CA GLN A 17 -8.07 15.21 -9.46
C GLN A 17 -8.80 13.86 -9.32
N ASP A 18 -9.97 13.86 -8.68
CA ASP A 18 -10.80 12.66 -8.55
C ASP A 18 -11.26 12.15 -9.91
N LYS A 19 -11.59 13.07 -10.83
CA LYS A 19 -11.91 12.74 -12.21
C LYS A 19 -10.73 12.07 -12.91
N ALA A 20 -9.52 12.63 -12.80
CA ALA A 20 -8.33 12.02 -13.38
C ALA A 20 -8.03 10.61 -12.82
N PHE A 21 -8.36 10.35 -11.55
CA PHE A 21 -8.26 9.01 -11.00
C PHE A 21 -9.26 8.05 -11.63
N LEU A 22 -10.53 8.46 -11.79
CA LEU A 22 -11.55 7.66 -12.45
C LEU A 22 -11.15 7.35 -13.90
N ASP A 23 -10.75 8.37 -14.66
CA ASP A 23 -10.34 8.24 -16.06
C ASP A 23 -9.20 7.22 -16.18
N ARG A 24 -8.18 7.31 -15.32
CA ARG A 24 -7.07 6.35 -15.29
C ARG A 24 -7.51 4.93 -14.97
N LEU A 25 -8.39 4.74 -13.98
CA LEU A 25 -8.90 3.41 -13.61
C LEU A 25 -9.65 2.76 -14.78
N GLU A 26 -10.40 3.55 -15.54
CA GLU A 26 -11.14 3.09 -16.71
C GLU A 26 -10.21 2.78 -17.90
N GLU A 27 -9.29 3.69 -18.24
CA GLU A 27 -8.32 3.55 -19.34
C GLU A 27 -7.42 2.33 -19.16
N GLU A 28 -6.87 2.15 -17.95
CA GLU A 28 -5.98 1.03 -17.61
C GLU A 28 -6.75 -0.25 -17.23
N LYS A 29 -8.09 -0.20 -17.20
CA LYS A 29 -8.98 -1.30 -16.76
C LYS A 29 -8.61 -1.87 -15.40
N ILE A 30 -8.25 -1.00 -14.47
CA ILE A 30 -7.83 -1.38 -13.11
C ILE A 30 -9.06 -1.75 -12.29
N GLU A 31 -9.05 -2.94 -11.69
CA GLU A 31 -10.05 -3.32 -10.70
C GLU A 31 -9.75 -2.63 -9.36
N PHE A 32 -10.51 -1.58 -9.06
CA PHE A 32 -10.24 -0.70 -7.91
C PHE A 32 -10.14 -1.45 -6.58
N SER A 33 -11.04 -2.42 -6.32
CA SER A 33 -11.06 -3.10 -5.02
C SER A 33 -9.82 -3.98 -4.80
N GLY A 34 -9.32 -4.62 -5.86
CA GLY A 34 -8.11 -5.41 -5.88
C GLY A 34 -6.88 -4.54 -5.67
N TYR A 35 -6.79 -3.44 -6.44
CA TYR A 35 -5.71 -2.46 -6.30
C TYR A 35 -5.59 -1.93 -4.86
N VAL A 36 -6.71 -1.53 -4.25
CA VAL A 36 -6.71 -1.05 -2.85
C VAL A 36 -6.29 -2.15 -1.87
N LYS A 37 -6.73 -3.40 -2.06
CA LYS A 37 -6.32 -4.52 -1.19
C LYS A 37 -4.83 -4.81 -1.29
N GLU A 38 -4.26 -4.73 -2.48
CA GLU A 38 -2.81 -4.90 -2.69
C GLU A 38 -2.02 -3.78 -2.00
N LEU A 39 -2.48 -2.53 -2.12
CA LEU A 39 -1.87 -1.40 -1.42
C LEU A 39 -1.92 -1.57 0.11
N ILE A 40 -3.07 -1.99 0.65
CA ILE A 40 -3.22 -2.28 2.08
C ILE A 40 -2.28 -3.41 2.49
N PHE A 41 -2.21 -4.49 1.73
CA PHE A 41 -1.32 -5.61 2.00
C PHE A 41 0.15 -5.17 2.00
N ALA A 42 0.58 -4.40 1.00
CA ALA A 42 1.93 -3.87 0.91
C ALA A 42 2.26 -2.93 2.09
N ASP A 43 1.31 -2.07 2.50
CA ASP A 43 1.46 -1.21 3.68
C ASP A 43 1.57 -2.03 4.97
N MET A 44 0.72 -3.05 5.16
CA MET A 44 0.83 -3.98 6.29
C MET A 44 2.19 -4.67 6.34
N GLN A 45 2.70 -5.14 5.19
CA GLN A 45 4.02 -5.76 5.11
C GLN A 45 5.14 -4.78 5.43
N ARG A 46 5.06 -3.52 4.96
CA ARG A 46 6.05 -2.48 5.30
C ARG A 46 6.08 -2.14 6.79
N ARG A 47 4.91 -2.12 7.44
CA ARG A 47 4.78 -1.82 8.87
C ARG A 47 5.17 -3.00 9.76
N ASN A 48 4.89 -4.21 9.32
CA ASN A 48 5.23 -5.44 10.04
C ASN A 48 6.63 -5.96 9.69
N ALA A 49 7.28 -5.43 8.66
CA ALA A 49 8.69 -5.69 8.41
C ALA A 49 9.45 -5.26 9.67
N PRO A 50 10.18 -6.18 10.33
CA PRO A 50 10.92 -5.85 11.53
C PRO A 50 11.82 -4.68 11.19
N LEU A 51 11.66 -3.57 11.93
CA LEU A 51 12.44 -2.35 11.78
C LEU A 51 13.91 -2.76 11.60
N LYS A 52 14.45 -2.59 10.39
CA LYS A 52 15.87 -2.83 10.12
C LYS A 52 16.65 -1.77 10.88
N ILE A 53 16.94 -2.02 12.14
CA ILE A 53 17.87 -1.21 12.92
C ILE A 53 19.26 -1.50 12.36
N VAL A 54 19.71 -0.66 11.44
CA VAL A 54 21.08 -0.70 10.92
C VAL A 54 21.99 -0.08 11.98
N LYS A 55 22.58 -0.91 12.85
CA LYS A 55 23.71 -0.49 13.68
C LYS A 55 25.00 -0.61 12.86
N ARG A 56 25.73 0.50 12.73
CA ARG A 56 27.12 0.49 12.21
C ARG A 56 28.00 -0.25 13.21
N SER A 57 28.86 -1.16 12.76
CA SER A 57 29.89 -1.74 13.63
C SER A 57 31.04 -0.75 13.79
N ASP A 58 31.67 -0.75 14.95
CA ASP A 58 32.83 0.11 15.27
C ASP A 58 34.05 -0.16 14.38
N SER A 59 34.01 -1.23 13.57
CA SER A 59 35.07 -1.68 12.65
C SER A 59 34.82 -1.38 11.16
N GLY A 60 33.82 -0.58 10.81
CA GLY A 60 33.62 -0.09 9.43
C GLY A 60 32.94 -1.05 8.44
N GLY A 61 32.45 -2.21 8.90
CA GLY A 61 31.67 -3.14 8.08
C GLY A 61 30.16 -2.98 8.30
N ILE A 62 29.36 -2.93 7.23
CA ILE A 62 27.90 -2.90 7.33
C ILE A 62 27.41 -4.27 7.83
N LYS A 63 26.81 -4.32 9.02
CA LYS A 63 26.20 -5.55 9.57
C LYS A 63 24.68 -5.48 9.42
N ILE A 64 24.12 -6.39 8.62
CA ILE A 64 22.67 -6.57 8.48
C ILE A 64 22.23 -7.60 9.54
N VAL A 65 21.28 -7.23 10.40
CA VAL A 65 20.65 -8.15 11.34
C VAL A 65 19.17 -8.28 10.98
N VAL A 66 18.73 -9.52 10.76
CA VAL A 66 17.34 -9.85 10.42
C VAL A 66 16.56 -9.98 11.72
N GLY A 67 15.51 -9.16 11.89
CA GLY A 67 14.59 -9.27 13.02
C GLY A 67 13.67 -10.49 12.84
N LYS A 68 13.33 -11.11 13.96
CA LYS A 68 12.60 -12.38 14.08
C LYS A 68 11.16 -12.29 13.61
#